data_AF-A0ABD6EX52-F1
#
_entry.id   AF-A0ABD6EX52-F1
#
_cell.length_a   1.000
_cell.length_b   1.000
_cell.length_c   1.000
_cell.angle_alpha   90.00
_cell.angle_beta   90.00
_cell.angle_gamma   90.00
#
_symmetry.space_group_name_H-M   'P 1'
#
loop_
_entity.id
_entity.type
_entity.pdbx_description
1 polymer ?
#
loop_
_entity_poly.entity_id
_entity_poly.type
_entity_poly.pdbx_seq_one_letter_code
_entity_poly.pdbx_strand_id
1 'polypeptide(L)' 'MYVNGWAAHNVDNFSFSVFLPQCLPVGAKCEFCIRYVCEGKEYWDNNRGANYLVECRLLSSEKSESDEVFTAKKWL' A
#
# COMPACT_ATOMS: atom_id res chain seq x y z
N MET A 1 0.11 13.89 -0.12
CA MET A 1 0.73 15.03 0.58
C MET A 1 2.23 14.79 0.63
N TYR A 2 3.03 15.81 0.35
CA TYR A 2 4.49 15.74 0.48
C TYR A 2 4.86 15.62 1.96
N VAL A 3 5.79 14.72 2.29
CA VAL A 3 6.28 14.50 3.64
C VAL A 3 7.72 14.98 3.71
N ASN A 4 7.96 15.99 4.55
CA ASN A 4 9.29 16.51 4.78
C ASN A 4 9.97 15.71 5.90
N GLY A 5 11.04 14.99 5.59
CA GLY A 5 11.80 14.16 6.54
C GLY A 5 12.56 13.03 5.84
N TRP A 6 13.77 12.70 6.34
CA TRP A 6 14.76 11.77 5.77
C TRP A 6 14.66 11.69 4.23
N ALA A 7 15.06 12.77 3.57
CA ALA A 7 15.36 12.69 2.15
C ALA A 7 16.66 11.88 2.04
N ALA A 8 16.56 10.59 1.69
CA ALA A 8 17.70 9.95 1.06
C ALA A 8 18.06 10.81 -0.15
N HIS A 9 19.36 11.07 -0.39
CA HIS A 9 19.79 11.96 -1.46
C HIS A 9 19.10 11.55 -2.78
N ASN A 10 18.17 12.38 -3.27
CA ASN A 10 17.37 12.24 -4.50
C ASN A 10 16.05 11.44 -4.43
N VAL A 11 15.44 11.26 -3.25
CA VAL A 11 14.08 10.66 -3.15
C VAL A 11 13.15 11.56 -2.35
N ASP A 12 12.01 11.92 -2.97
CA ASP A 12 10.90 12.59 -2.30
C ASP A 12 9.94 11.59 -1.67
N ASN A 13 9.43 11.93 -0.48
CA ASN A 13 8.43 11.11 0.21
C ASN A 13 7.04 11.72 0.04
N PHE A 14 6.08 10.89 -0.36
CA PHE A 14 4.67 11.25 -0.43
C PHE A 14 3.83 10.28 0.40
N SER A 15 2.82 10.80 1.09
CA SER A 15 1.84 9.98 1.81
C SER A 15 0.43 10.29 1.35
N PHE A 16 -0.42 9.26 1.36
CA PHE A 16 -1.83 9.37 1.02
C PHE A 16 -2.64 8.52 2.01
N SER A 17 -3.94 8.80 2.08
CA SER A 17 -4.90 8.01 2.84
C SER A 17 -5.98 7.53 1.90
N VAL A 18 -6.32 6.24 1.99
CA VAL A 18 -7.45 5.66 1.27
C VAL A 18 -8.58 5.49 2.28
N PHE A 19 -9.69 6.17 2.02
CA PHE A 19 -10.88 6.03 2.83
C PHE A 19 -11.71 4.87 2.28
N LEU A 20 -11.85 3.82 3.09
CA LEU A 20 -12.71 2.70 2.79
C LEU A 20 -14.09 2.90 3.42
N PRO A 21 -15.15 2.31 2.86
CA PRO A 21 -16.46 2.28 3.49
C PRO A 21 -16.37 1.76 4.93
N GLN A 22 -17.12 2.37 5.86
CA GLN A 22 -17.04 2.04 7.28
C GLN A 22 -17.53 0.62 7.61
N CYS A 23 -18.42 0.06 6.77
CA CYS A 23 -18.97 -1.29 6.92
C CYS A 23 -18.59 -2.14 5.72
N LEU A 24 -17.33 -2.58 5.67
CA LEU A 24 -16.90 -3.56 4.68
C LEU A 24 -17.25 -4.99 5.14
N PRO A 25 -17.91 -5.80 4.29
CA PRO A 25 -18.10 -7.21 4.61
C PRO A 25 -16.77 -7.95 4.62
N VAL A 26 -16.69 -9.03 5.39
CA VAL A 26 -15.53 -9.95 5.39
C VAL A 26 -15.31 -10.46 3.97
N GLY A 27 -14.06 -10.44 3.52
CA GLY A 27 -13.66 -10.80 2.17
C GLY A 27 -13.80 -9.67 1.15
N ALA A 28 -14.30 -8.48 1.54
CA ALA A 28 -14.26 -7.32 0.67
C ALA A 28 -12.82 -6.94 0.32
N LYS A 29 -12.61 -6.56 -0.94
CA LYS A 29 -11.28 -6.27 -1.50
C LYS A 29 -11.27 -4.86 -2.11
N CYS A 30 -10.17 -4.15 -1.89
CA CYS A 30 -9.86 -2.89 -2.55
C CYS A 30 -8.49 -3.02 -3.19
N GLU A 31 -8.40 -2.75 -4.48
CA GLU A 31 -7.16 -2.77 -5.23
C GLU A 31 -6.81 -1.35 -5.71
N PHE A 32 -5.52 -1.00 -5.64
CA PHE A 32 -5.03 0.26 -6.16
C PHE A 32 -3.64 0.13 -6.79
N CYS A 33 -3.29 1.12 -7.60
CA CYS A 33 -1.95 1.32 -8.16
C CYS A 33 -1.48 2.73 -7.83
N ILE A 34 -0.17 2.95 -7.91
CA ILE A 34 0.42 4.29 -7.76
C ILE A 34 0.77 4.80 -9.15
N ARG A 35 0.24 5.98 -9.50
CA ARG A 35 0.64 6.71 -10.70
C ARG A 35 1.46 7.93 -10.29
N TYR A 36 2.63 8.06 -10.88
CA TYR A 36 3.52 9.21 -10.74
C TYR A 36 3.64 9.94 -12.08
N VAL A 37 3.38 11.24 -12.09
CA VAL A 37 3.48 12.08 -13.29
C VAL A 37 4.53 13.15 -13.05
N CYS A 38 5.53 13.20 -13.92
CA CYS A 38 6.60 14.19 -13.86
C CYS A 38 7.13 14.46 -15.27
N GLU A 39 7.48 15.72 -15.55
CA GLU A 39 8.01 16.14 -16.86
C GLU A 39 7.16 15.68 -18.07
N GLY A 40 5.82 15.64 -17.90
CA GLY A 40 4.90 15.19 -18.96
C GLY A 40 4.93 13.69 -19.24
N LYS A 41 5.63 12.88 -18.42
CA LYS A 41 5.65 11.42 -18.49
C LYS A 41 4.87 10.81 -17.34
N GLU A 42 4.30 9.63 -17.60
CA GLU A 42 3.60 8.84 -16.60
C GLU A 42 4.38 7.56 -16.27
N TYR A 43 4.43 7.25 -14.99
CA TYR A 43 5.00 6.03 -14.45
C TYR A 43 3.95 5.35 -13.57
N TRP A 44 3.81 4.05 -13.73
CA TRP A 44 2.83 3.25 -13.00
C TRP A 44 3.53 2.17 -12.19
N ASP A 45 3.24 2.15 -10.90
CA ASP A 45 3.53 1.01 -10.04
C ASP A 45 2.23 0.27 -9.75
N ASN A 46 2.11 -0.88 -10.38
CA ASN A 46 1.01 -1.83 -10.23
C ASN A 46 1.48 -3.12 -9.57
N ASN A 47 2.56 -3.09 -8.80
CA ASN A 47 3.11 -4.27 -8.14
C ASN A 47 3.31 -5.45 -9.12
N ARG A 48 3.97 -5.20 -10.26
CA ARG A 48 4.21 -6.18 -11.34
C ARG A 48 2.93 -6.77 -11.95
N GLY A 49 1.86 -5.98 -12.01
CA GLY A 49 0.56 -6.37 -12.56
C GLY A 49 -0.42 -6.98 -11.56
N ALA A 50 -0.03 -7.14 -10.29
CA ALA A 50 -0.90 -7.69 -9.24
C ALA A 50 -1.71 -6.62 -8.49
N ASN A 51 -1.36 -5.34 -8.65
CA ASN A 51 -1.85 -4.21 -7.87
C ASN A 51 -1.57 -4.35 -6.36
N TYR A 52 -1.89 -3.32 -5.59
CA TYR A 52 -1.89 -3.36 -4.13
C TYR A 52 -3.28 -3.73 -3.63
N LEU A 53 -3.39 -4.87 -2.93
CA LEU A 53 -4.64 -5.39 -2.41
C LEU A 53 -4.79 -5.10 -0.92
N VAL A 54 -5.93 -4.53 -0.54
CA VAL A 54 -6.43 -4.43 0.83
C VAL A 54 -7.66 -5.31 0.97
N GLU A 55 -7.64 -6.24 1.92
CA GLU A 55 -8.74 -7.18 2.15
C GLU A 55 -9.27 -7.06 3.59
N CYS A 56 -10.59 -6.96 3.73
CA CYS A 56 -11.25 -7.01 5.03
C CYS A 56 -11.28 -8.46 5.53
N ARG A 57 -10.57 -8.75 6.62
CA ARG A 57 -10.53 -10.07 7.25
C ARG A 57 -11.12 -10.03 8.64
N LEU A 58 -11.66 -11.15 9.09
CA LEU A 58 -11.97 -11.34 10.50
C LEU A 58 -10.68 -11.29 11.30
N LEU A 59 -10.69 -10.57 12.41
CA LEU A 59 -9.62 -10.64 13.40
C LEU A 59 -9.74 -12.01 14.08
N SER A 60 -9.07 -13.03 13.53
CA SER A 60 -8.88 -14.29 14.24
C SER A 60 -7.90 -14.06 15.39
N SER A 61 -8.23 -14.53 16.60
CA SER A 61 -7.32 -14.47 17.76
C SER A 61 -6.15 -15.45 17.68
N GLU A 62 -5.84 -15.95 16.49
CA GLU A 62 -4.79 -16.93 16.28
C GLU A 62 -3.71 -16.27 15.43
N LYS A 63 -2.48 -16.23 15.95
CA LYS A 63 -1.30 -15.77 15.23
C LYS A 63 -1.12 -16.64 13.99
N SER A 64 -1.59 -16.19 12.85
CA SER A 64 -1.31 -16.80 11.56
C SER A 64 0.16 -16.52 11.20
N GLU A 65 0.95 -17.59 11.11
CA GLU A 65 2.37 -17.63 10.72
C GLU A 65 2.65 -17.06 9.31
N SER A 66 1.60 -16.60 8.60
CA SER A 66 1.65 -15.89 7.33
C SER A 66 1.74 -14.35 7.46
N ASP A 67 1.48 -13.79 8.64
CA ASP A 67 1.57 -12.33 8.87
C ASP A 67 3.02 -11.84 9.02
N GLU A 68 3.96 -12.71 9.43
CA GLU A 68 5.38 -12.36 9.49
C GLU A 68 6.00 -12.14 8.10
N VAL A 69 5.49 -12.81 7.05
CA VAL A 69 6.04 -12.66 5.69
C VAL A 69 5.69 -11.29 5.08
N PHE A 70 4.52 -10.74 5.38
CA PHE A 70 4.12 -9.39 4.91
C PHE A 70 4.73 -8.27 5.77
N THR A 71 5.02 -8.54 7.04
CA THR A 71 5.55 -7.53 7.97
C THR A 71 7.08 -7.45 7.92
N ALA A 72 7.77 -8.59 7.74
CA ALA A 72 9.24 -8.64 7.74
C ALA A 72 9.87 -8.28 6.39
N LYS A 73 9.14 -8.39 5.26
CA LYS A 73 9.66 -8.00 3.94
C LYS A 73 9.45 -6.52 3.60
N LYS A 74 8.96 -5.72 4.56
CA LYS A 74 8.57 -4.31 4.33
C LYS A 74 9.70 -3.29 4.58
N TRP A 75 10.91 -3.72 4.92
CA TRP A 75 12.05 -2.81 5.16
C TRP A 75 13.40 -3.32 4.63
N LEU A 76 13.39 -4.07 3.52
CA LEU A 76 14.61 -4.38 2.74
C LEU A 76 14.41 -3.97 1.29
#